data_AF-E9UVE2-F1
#
_entry.id   AF-E9UVE2-F1
#
_cell.length_a   1.000
_cell.length_b   1.000
_cell.length_c   1.000
_cell.angle_alpha   90.00
_cell.angle_beta   90.00
_cell.angle_gamma   90.00
#
_symmetry.space_group_name_H-M   'P 1'
#
loop_
_entity.id
_entity.type
_entity.pdbx_description
1 polymer ?
#
loop_
_entity_poly.entity_id
_entity_poly.type
_entity_poly.pdbx_seq_one_letter_code
_entity_poly.pdbx_strand_id
1 'polypeptide(L)'
;MAHRRQLASRTFCLFLVVAGVRMMPVLVLVQLWFVYRPATRDYMSPQRDAILGFTVSQAGCRGDDHAVQHIGAGQGHALRQWISGPICEHLDRHQLRLTMTAANDQVAEIYQREFPGLVDLGRGFPRGRRLCREPQAPTASPVQVTHDTPEAR
;
A
#
# COMPACT_ATOMS: atom_id res chain seq x y z
N MET A 1 32.23 -2.57 -44.44
CA MET A 1 31.12 -2.98 -43.54
C MET A 1 30.96 -2.09 -42.29
N ALA A 2 32.03 -1.52 -41.71
CA ALA A 2 31.95 -0.65 -40.52
C ALA A 2 31.09 0.62 -40.70
N HIS A 3 31.16 1.27 -41.87
CA HIS A 3 30.44 2.52 -42.15
C HIS A 3 28.91 2.38 -42.18
N ARG A 4 28.38 1.20 -42.59
CA ARG A 4 26.94 0.89 -42.58
C ARG A 4 26.39 0.68 -41.16
N ARG A 5 27.20 0.10 -40.26
CA ARG A 5 26.82 -0.09 -38.84
C ARG A 5 26.76 1.24 -38.08
N GLN A 6 27.68 2.18 -38.38
CA GLN A 6 27.65 3.52 -37.79
C GLN A 6 26.44 4.36 -38.23
N LEU A 7 26.05 4.28 -39.51
CA LEU A 7 24.84 4.93 -40.02
C LEU A 7 23.57 4.35 -39.38
N ALA A 8 23.43 3.03 -39.33
CA ALA A 8 22.27 2.38 -38.70
C ALA A 8 22.14 2.73 -37.20
N SER A 9 23.26 2.76 -36.47
CA SER A 9 23.28 3.18 -35.05
C SER A 9 22.83 4.64 -34.87
N ARG A 10 23.32 5.55 -35.72
CA ARG A 10 22.91 6.96 -35.68
C ARG A 10 21.41 7.15 -35.96
N THR A 11 20.88 6.46 -36.96
CA THR A 11 19.45 6.52 -37.29
C THR A 11 18.60 5.94 -36.17
N PHE A 12 19.03 4.84 -35.56
CA PHE A 12 18.37 4.23 -34.40
C PHE A 12 18.38 5.16 -33.18
N CYS A 13 19.52 5.78 -32.85
CA CYS A 13 19.60 6.76 -31.77
C CYS A 13 18.69 7.97 -32.02
N LEU A 14 18.69 8.50 -33.24
CA LEU A 14 17.81 9.61 -33.61
C LEU A 14 16.33 9.23 -33.46
N PHE A 15 15.96 8.04 -33.92
CA PHE A 15 14.61 7.50 -33.74
C PHE A 15 14.23 7.39 -32.25
N LEU A 16 15.11 6.87 -31.40
CA LEU A 16 14.86 6.79 -29.95
C LEU A 16 14.69 8.17 -29.31
N VAL A 17 15.50 9.16 -29.70
CA VAL A 17 15.37 10.53 -29.19
C VAL A 17 14.04 11.14 -29.61
N VAL A 18 13.67 11.04 -30.89
CA VAL A 18 12.39 11.57 -31.39
C VAL A 18 11.21 10.88 -30.71
N ALA A 19 11.26 9.55 -30.58
CA ALA A 19 10.23 8.79 -29.87
C ALA A 19 10.14 9.21 -28.40
N GLY A 20 11.27 9.34 -27.71
CA GLY A 20 11.33 9.77 -26.31
C GLY A 20 10.75 11.16 -26.07
N VAL A 21 11.13 12.14 -26.90
CA VAL A 21 10.59 13.51 -26.84
C VAL A 21 9.08 13.52 -27.12
N ARG A 22 8.61 12.70 -28.05
CA ARG A 22 7.18 12.61 -28.37
C ARG A 22 6.37 11.92 -27.26
N MET A 23 7.00 11.02 -26.52
CA MET A 23 6.40 10.33 -25.36
C MET A 23 6.49 11.14 -24.06
N MET A 24 7.38 12.12 -23.96
CA MET A 24 7.52 12.98 -22.77
C MET A 24 6.20 13.58 -22.26
N PRO A 25 5.32 14.20 -23.08
CA PRO A 25 4.05 14.73 -22.57
C PRO A 25 3.16 13.63 -21.98
N VAL A 26 3.16 12.42 -22.56
CA VAL A 26 2.41 11.27 -22.00
C VAL A 26 3.00 10.86 -20.66
N LEU A 27 4.33 10.77 -20.55
CA LEU A 27 5.00 10.42 -19.30
C LEU A 27 4.74 11.46 -18.22
N VAL A 28 4.79 12.76 -18.55
CA VAL A 28 4.46 13.85 -17.63
C VAL A 28 3.01 13.75 -17.17
N LEU A 29 2.05 13.52 -18.08
CA LEU A 29 0.65 13.36 -17.71
C LEU A 29 0.41 12.13 -16.81
N VAL A 30 1.11 11.02 -17.07
CA VAL A 30 1.07 9.83 -16.21
C VAL A 30 1.66 10.14 -14.83
N GLN A 31 2.77 10.87 -14.76
CA GLN A 31 3.39 11.28 -13.50
C GLN A 31 2.48 12.21 -12.70
N LEU A 32 1.88 13.20 -13.36
CA LEU A 32 0.89 14.09 -12.77
C LEU A 32 -0.32 13.30 -12.27
N TRP A 33 -0.80 12.32 -13.02
CA TRP A 33 -1.89 11.45 -12.59
C TRP A 33 -1.56 10.65 -11.32
N PHE A 34 -0.33 10.16 -11.19
CA PHE A 34 0.12 9.49 -9.96
C PHE A 34 0.24 10.46 -8.78
N VAL A 35 0.78 11.67 -8.99
CA VAL A 35 0.93 12.69 -7.94
C VAL A 35 -0.43 13.22 -7.48
N TYR A 36 -1.35 13.46 -8.41
CA TYR A 36 -2.67 14.00 -8.11
C TYR A 36 -3.68 12.94 -7.70
N ARG A 37 -3.30 11.67 -7.55
CA ARG A 37 -4.22 10.64 -7.11
C ARG A 37 -4.63 10.93 -5.66
N PRO A 38 -5.83 11.47 -5.41
CA PRO A 38 -6.18 12.03 -4.09
C PRO A 38 -6.44 10.95 -3.04
N ALA A 39 -6.28 9.68 -3.42
CA ALA A 39 -6.71 8.54 -2.66
C ALA A 39 -5.56 7.79 -1.99
N THR A 40 -4.31 8.17 -2.26
CA THR A 40 -3.14 7.62 -1.57
C THR A 40 -2.87 8.40 -0.28
N ARG A 41 -2.69 7.68 0.82
CA ARG A 41 -2.37 8.20 2.14
C ARG A 41 -1.07 7.58 2.61
N ASP A 42 -0.06 8.41 2.81
CA ASP A 42 1.25 7.98 3.28
C ASP A 42 1.36 8.16 4.79
N TYR A 43 1.74 7.09 5.47
CA TYR A 43 2.04 7.09 6.90
C TYR A 43 3.55 7.05 7.07
N MET A 44 4.07 7.99 7.85
CA MET A 44 5.50 8.13 8.10
C MET A 44 5.79 7.87 9.58
N SER A 45 6.89 7.17 9.88
CA SER A 45 7.34 7.01 11.26
C SER A 45 7.65 8.39 11.88
N PRO A 46 7.54 8.55 13.22
CA PRO A 46 7.88 9.81 13.87
C PRO A 46 9.30 10.29 13.57
N GLN A 47 10.24 9.34 13.43
CA GLN A 47 11.64 9.57 13.11
C GLN A 47 11.89 9.82 11.61
N ARG A 48 10.85 9.70 10.77
CA ARG A 48 10.90 9.86 9.30
C ARG A 48 11.87 8.91 8.59
N ASP A 49 12.09 7.75 9.18
CA ASP A 49 12.98 6.70 8.70
C ASP A 49 12.24 5.51 8.07
N ALA A 50 10.90 5.53 8.08
CA ALA A 50 10.04 4.60 7.37
C ALA A 50 8.78 5.29 6.84
N ILE A 51 8.31 4.86 5.67
CA ILE A 51 7.05 5.29 5.04
C ILE A 51 6.29 4.04 4.60
N LEU A 52 4.97 4.06 4.75
CA LEU A 52 4.06 3.06 4.22
C LEU A 52 2.83 3.76 3.60
N GLY A 53 2.59 3.51 2.31
CA GLY A 53 1.47 4.07 1.58
C GLY A 53 0.23 3.17 1.58
N PHE A 54 -0.94 3.78 1.58
CA PHE A 54 -2.21 3.11 1.33
C PHE A 54 -3.03 3.85 0.29
N THR A 55 -3.46 3.16 -0.76
CA THR A 55 -4.41 3.71 -1.73
C THR A 55 -5.82 3.26 -1.40
N VAL A 56 -6.69 4.22 -1.12
CA VAL A 56 -8.12 4.03 -0.89
C VAL A 56 -8.87 4.09 -2.22
N SER A 57 -9.88 3.25 -2.39
CA SER A 57 -10.76 3.25 -3.55
C SER A 57 -12.16 2.80 -3.15
N GLN A 58 -13.14 2.90 -4.05
CA GLN A 58 -14.46 2.32 -3.85
C GLN A 58 -14.42 0.80 -3.62
N ALA A 59 -13.39 0.11 -4.15
CA ALA A 59 -13.21 -1.32 -4.00
C ALA A 59 -12.51 -1.71 -2.69
N GLY A 60 -12.21 -0.74 -1.81
CA GLY A 60 -11.47 -0.94 -0.57
C GLY A 60 -10.12 -0.24 -0.55
N CYS A 61 -9.32 -0.59 0.45
CA CYS A 61 -7.99 -0.06 0.70
C CYS A 61 -6.93 -1.05 0.23
N ARG A 62 -5.85 -0.53 -0.37
CA ARG A 62 -4.67 -1.31 -0.75
C ARG A 62 -3.45 -0.78 -0.01
N GLY A 63 -2.76 -1.64 0.71
CA GLY A 63 -1.41 -1.35 1.19
C GLY A 63 -0.44 -1.41 0.02
N ASP A 64 0.22 -0.29 -0.24
CA ASP A 64 1.18 -0.10 -1.33
C ASP A 64 2.61 -0.11 -0.78
N ASP A 65 3.54 0.49 -1.52
CA ASP A 65 4.96 0.48 -1.26
C ASP A 65 5.31 0.95 0.17
N HIS A 66 6.33 0.30 0.72
CA HIS A 66 7.00 0.77 1.93
C HIS A 66 8.45 1.10 1.59
N ALA A 67 8.94 2.18 2.19
CA ALA A 67 10.34 2.58 2.12
C ALA A 67 10.90 2.65 3.53
N VAL A 68 12.14 2.21 3.70
CA VAL A 68 12.88 2.32 4.96
C VAL A 68 14.25 2.90 4.67
N GLN A 69 14.75 3.73 5.59
CA GLN A 69 16.08 4.33 5.46
C GLN A 69 17.19 3.27 5.58
N HIS A 70 16.99 2.28 6.47
CA HIS A 70 17.96 1.22 6.73
C HIS A 70 17.29 -0.16 6.67
N ILE A 71 17.63 -0.93 5.62
CA ILE A 71 17.14 -2.30 5.45
C ILE A 71 17.64 -3.16 6.63
N GLY A 72 16.72 -3.90 7.26
CA GLY A 72 17.04 -4.79 8.38
C GLY A 72 17.02 -4.13 9.76
N ALA A 73 16.89 -2.81 9.86
CA ALA A 73 16.84 -2.09 11.14
C ALA A 73 15.49 -2.18 11.87
N GLY A 74 14.52 -2.93 11.34
CA GLY A 74 13.20 -3.11 11.96
C GLY A 74 12.23 -1.93 11.83
N GLN A 75 12.64 -0.82 11.20
CA GLN A 75 11.85 0.41 11.06
C GLN A 75 10.49 0.18 10.40
N GLY A 76 10.46 -0.61 9.32
CA GLY A 76 9.21 -0.97 8.65
C GLY A 76 8.28 -1.84 9.51
N HIS A 77 8.84 -2.72 10.34
CA HIS A 77 8.05 -3.52 11.28
C HIS A 77 7.45 -2.62 12.38
N ALA A 78 8.25 -1.72 12.96
CA ALA A 78 7.78 -0.77 13.96
C ALA A 78 6.66 0.14 13.43
N LEU A 79 6.80 0.65 12.20
CA LEU A 79 5.76 1.44 11.55
C LEU A 79 4.47 0.63 11.35
N ARG A 80 4.56 -0.61 10.85
CA ARG A 80 3.38 -1.46 10.63
C ARG A 80 2.67 -1.83 11.93
N GLN A 81 3.41 -2.16 12.99
CA GLN A 81 2.86 -2.39 14.33
C GLN A 81 2.10 -1.17 14.85
N TRP A 82 2.64 0.04 14.62
CA TRP A 82 2.01 1.27 15.09
C TRP A 82 0.69 1.58 14.37
N ILE A 83 0.61 1.33 13.06
CA ILE A 83 -0.55 1.74 12.25
C ILE A 83 -1.58 0.64 12.00
N SER A 84 -1.23 -0.65 12.15
CA SER A 84 -2.10 -1.75 11.71
C SER A 84 -3.46 -1.76 12.40
N GLY A 85 -3.48 -1.58 13.73
CA GLY A 85 -4.70 -1.46 14.53
C GLY A 85 -5.59 -0.29 14.08
N PRO A 86 -5.11 0.97 14.19
CA PRO A 86 -5.87 2.15 13.79
C PRO A 86 -6.38 2.11 12.34
N ILE A 87 -5.59 1.57 11.42
CA ILE A 87 -6.02 1.40 10.02
C ILE A 87 -7.13 0.36 9.92
N CYS A 88 -6.98 -0.82 10.53
CA CYS A 88 -8.01 -1.85 10.49
C CYS A 88 -9.34 -1.34 11.10
N GLU A 89 -9.29 -0.65 12.24
CA GLU A 89 -10.47 -0.03 12.86
C GLU A 89 -11.13 1.03 11.97
N HIS A 90 -10.31 1.84 11.28
CA HIS A 90 -10.84 2.81 10.33
C HIS A 90 -11.53 2.13 9.16
N LEU A 91 -10.92 1.07 8.60
CA LEU A 91 -11.49 0.31 7.49
C LEU A 91 -12.78 -0.40 7.91
N ASP A 92 -12.85 -0.95 9.11
CA ASP A 92 -14.06 -1.60 9.65
C ASP A 92 -15.22 -0.61 9.79
N ARG A 93 -14.97 0.57 10.35
CA ARG A 93 -15.98 1.63 10.46
C ARG A 93 -16.57 2.04 9.12
N HIS A 94 -15.78 1.97 8.05
CA HIS A 94 -16.21 2.32 6.70
C HIS A 94 -16.58 1.11 5.83
N GLN A 95 -16.60 -0.10 6.41
CA GLN A 95 -16.89 -1.35 5.70
C GLN A 95 -16.02 -1.55 4.45
N LEU A 96 -14.73 -1.23 4.57
CA LEU A 96 -13.75 -1.36 3.50
C LEU A 96 -12.85 -2.57 3.77
N ARG A 97 -12.62 -3.39 2.73
CA ARG A 97 -11.59 -4.44 2.78
C ARG A 97 -10.19 -3.83 2.70
N LEU A 98 -9.20 -4.51 3.29
CA LEU A 98 -7.77 -4.25 3.08
C LEU A 98 -7.19 -5.31 2.15
N THR A 99 -6.43 -4.88 1.15
CA THR A 99 -5.65 -5.78 0.28
C THR A 99 -4.18 -5.42 0.33
N MET A 100 -3.30 -6.42 0.29
CA MET A 100 -1.85 -6.21 0.27
C MET A 100 -1.19 -7.22 -0.68
N THR A 101 0.00 -6.90 -1.15
CA THR A 101 0.84 -7.84 -1.88
C THR A 101 2.15 -8.03 -1.14
N ALA A 102 2.51 -9.28 -0.86
CA ALA A 102 3.80 -9.64 -0.29
C ALA A 102 4.71 -10.21 -1.40
N ALA A 103 6.01 -9.92 -1.31
CA ALA A 103 6.98 -10.36 -2.32
C ALA A 103 7.21 -11.89 -2.32
N ASN A 104 7.02 -12.54 -1.17
CA ASN A 104 7.21 -13.98 -0.96
C ASN A 104 6.36 -14.47 0.24
N ASP A 105 6.38 -15.78 0.52
CA ASP A 105 5.61 -16.40 1.60
C ASP A 105 6.03 -15.87 2.99
N GLN A 106 7.34 -15.69 3.23
CA GLN A 106 7.85 -15.17 4.50
C GLN A 106 7.30 -13.76 4.82
N VAL A 107 7.25 -12.87 3.82
CA VAL A 107 6.67 -11.53 3.97
C VAL A 107 5.16 -11.61 4.16
N ALA A 108 4.48 -12.57 3.51
CA ALA A 108 3.05 -12.78 3.72
C ALA A 108 2.75 -13.16 5.18
N GLU A 109 3.49 -14.11 5.74
CA GLU A 109 3.36 -14.52 7.16
C GLU A 109 3.65 -13.37 8.14
N ILE A 110 4.60 -12.48 7.80
CA ILE A 110 4.85 -11.28 8.59
C ILE A 110 3.62 -10.37 8.56
N TYR A 111 3.08 -10.08 7.38
CA TYR A 111 1.90 -9.21 7.25
C TYR A 111 0.66 -9.81 7.93
N GLN A 112 0.44 -11.13 7.84
CA GLN A 112 -0.67 -11.78 8.54
C GLN A 112 -0.59 -11.65 10.06
N ARG A 113 0.64 -11.67 10.62
CA ARG A 113 0.85 -11.47 12.05
C ARG A 113 0.70 -10.01 12.48
N GLU A 114 1.06 -9.08 11.61
CA GLU A 114 1.03 -7.65 11.91
C GLU A 114 -0.35 -7.00 11.68
N PHE A 115 -1.13 -7.50 10.72
CA PHE A 115 -2.46 -6.99 10.38
C PHE A 115 -3.56 -7.99 10.79
N PRO A 116 -4.31 -7.71 11.87
CA PRO A 116 -5.34 -8.61 12.37
C PRO A 116 -6.40 -8.95 11.32
N GLY A 117 -6.68 -10.24 11.10
CA GLY A 117 -7.68 -10.69 10.13
C GLY A 117 -7.24 -10.67 8.66
N LEU A 118 -5.97 -10.32 8.39
CA LEU A 118 -5.40 -10.43 7.05
C LEU A 118 -5.11 -11.90 6.73
N VAL A 119 -5.70 -12.40 5.64
CA VAL A 119 -5.52 -13.77 5.16
C VAL A 119 -4.83 -13.79 3.81
N ASP A 120 -4.08 -14.87 3.56
CA ASP A 120 -3.37 -15.06 2.30
C ASP A 120 -4.29 -15.80 1.31
N LEU A 121 -4.56 -15.15 0.18
CA LEU A 121 -5.40 -15.65 -0.90
C LEU A 121 -4.62 -16.45 -1.96
N GLY A 122 -3.31 -16.63 -1.76
CA GLY A 122 -2.43 -17.37 -2.66
C GLY A 122 -1.63 -16.48 -3.60
N ARG A 123 -1.30 -17.03 -4.77
CA ARG A 123 -0.30 -16.46 -5.67
C ARG A 123 -0.73 -15.11 -6.26
N GLY A 124 0.16 -14.12 -6.17
CA GLY A 124 0.05 -12.83 -6.84
C GLY A 124 0.69 -12.83 -8.24
N PHE A 125 0.17 -11.97 -9.11
CA PHE A 125 0.72 -11.76 -10.45
C PHE A 125 1.68 -10.57 -10.45
N PRO A 126 2.87 -10.65 -11.08
CA PRO A 126 3.48 -11.81 -11.72
C PRO A 126 4.22 -12.76 -10.75
N ARG A 127 4.55 -12.28 -9.53
CA ARG A 127 5.15 -13.05 -8.42
C ARG A 127 4.61 -12.52 -7.09
N GLY A 128 4.79 -13.28 -6.01
CA GLY A 128 4.39 -12.89 -4.65
C GLY A 128 3.10 -13.53 -4.17
N ARG A 129 2.56 -12.98 -3.07
CA ARG A 129 1.34 -13.42 -2.38
C ARG A 129 0.33 -12.31 -2.29
N ARG A 130 -0.94 -12.63 -2.51
CA ARG A 130 -2.06 -11.68 -2.36
C ARG A 130 -2.68 -11.89 -1.01
N LEU A 131 -2.83 -10.82 -0.25
CA LEU A 131 -3.48 -10.87 1.04
C LEU A 131 -4.73 -10.01 1.04
N CYS A 132 -5.75 -10.42 1.79
CA CYS A 132 -7.00 -9.71 1.94
C CYS A 132 -7.52 -9.83 3.36
N ARG A 133 -8.14 -8.76 3.84
CA ARG A 133 -8.89 -8.72 5.09
C ARG A 133 -10.25 -8.14 4.77
N GLU A 134 -11.31 -8.89 5.05
CA GLU A 134 -12.67 -8.37 4.99
C GLU A 134 -12.95 -7.48 6.20
N PRO A 135 -13.83 -6.46 6.06
CA PRO A 135 -14.21 -5.62 7.19
C PRO A 135 -14.90 -6.47 8.26
N GLN A 136 -14.54 -6.23 9.51
CA GLN A 136 -15.17 -6.87 10.66
C GLN A 136 -16.30 -5.97 11.16
N ALA A 137 -17.39 -6.59 11.61
CA ALA A 137 -18.46 -5.84 12.27
C ALA A 137 -17.86 -5.18 13.53
N PRO A 138 -18.16 -3.90 13.80
CA PRO A 138 -17.69 -3.26 15.02
C PRO A 138 -18.21 -4.08 16.20
N THR A 139 -17.29 -4.64 16.98
CA THR A 139 -17.62 -5.32 18.22
C THR A 139 -18.37 -4.31 19.07
N ALA A 140 -19.69 -4.47 19.22
CA ALA A 140 -20.45 -3.64 20.12
C ALA A 140 -19.86 -3.86 21.51
N SER A 141 -19.14 -2.86 22.04
CA SER A 141 -18.82 -2.82 23.46
C SER A 141 -20.14 -3.02 24.20
N PRO A 142 -20.26 -4.00 25.11
CA PRO A 142 -21.46 -4.12 25.90
C PRO A 142 -21.59 -2.81 26.66
N VAL A 143 -22.62 -2.03 26.33
CA VAL A 143 -23.07 -0.91 27.14
C VAL A 143 -23.30 -1.52 28.51
N GLN A 144 -22.45 -1.20 29.47
CA GLN A 144 -22.76 -1.41 30.88
C GLN A 144 -23.99 -0.55 31.14
N VAL A 145 -25.17 -1.15 31.06
CA VAL A 145 -26.39 -0.58 31.59
C VAL A 145 -26.21 -0.60 33.10
N THR A 146 -25.64 0.48 33.65
CA THR A 146 -25.74 0.77 35.07
C THR A 146 -27.22 0.94 35.38
N HIS A 147 -27.83 -0.11 35.95
CA HIS A 147 -29.09 0.01 36.66
C HIS A 147 -28.81 0.83 37.92
N ASP A 148 -28.78 2.15 37.79
CA ASP A 148 -29.01 3.03 38.94
C ASP A 148 -30.48 2.88 39.32
N THR A 149 -30.70 2.03 40.32
CA THR A 149 -31.97 1.92 41.02
C THR A 149 -32.06 3.12 41.97
N PRO A 150 -33.08 4.00 41.87
CA PRO A 150 -33.26 5.02 42.88
C PRO A 150 -33.82 4.36 44.14
N GLU A 151 -32.99 4.22 45.18
CA GLU A 151 -33.52 4.02 46.52
C GLU A 151 -34.20 5.30 46.97
N ALA A 152 -35.53 5.26 46.98
CA ALA A 152 -36.35 6.19 47.70
C ALA A 152 -36.19 5.95 49.21
N ARG A 153 -35.78 6.99 49.95
CA ARG A 153 -36.25 7.32 51.30
C ARG A 153 -35.85 8.73 51.70
#